data_AF-A0A6P2AKF3-F1
#
_entry.id   AF-A0A6P2AKF3-F1
#
_cell.length_a   1.000
_cell.length_b   1.000
_cell.length_c   1.000
_cell.angle_alpha   90.00
_cell.angle_beta   90.00
_cell.angle_gamma   90.00
#
_symmetry.space_group_name_H-M   'P 1'
#
loop_
_entity.id
_entity.type
_entity.pdbx_description
1 polymer ?
#
loop_
_entity_poly.entity_id
_entity_poly.type
_entity_poly.pdbx_seq_one_letter_code
_entity_poly.pdbx_strand_id
1 'polypeptide(L)'
;MRKYGTIGGLTALATVMLIGQLNIEGHASTELGTGGDSIGPDIAVCQMGSTQSWGRVGDIHAFSIQTDSFNAGDETLLWDNSISMHPVIAQNMYRYRDGRIEMIGMSWLKHGFCALQFGGCGTCNGPSGCPTFLEPGCRDPYSATLNGVQGGLGPRSEVNASISGVQYPYELNWQLTGDAIFKRLQVHDDDLNPALNQGASFYIEGHYVHPQEGSSDRRHNNATYEKVNPSPAGNSYNLGAGTGTSNLQPAIFAWLEHEPEVVIEVVDIPGTPVDGRFHVGYHVYDNGDGTWRYEYAVHNMNSHRSGQAFEIPLGPGVDVLDTYYSDVFYHSGEPYSNEPWEMTVSQDSIRWAGETYDENTNANALRWSTLYNFSVTTNTPPMMGEVELALFRPGTPDSVTIPVLVPTPIDEPTCTGDLDGTGTVNVLDLLLLLENWGRCEGCDADLDGSGTVNVFDLLLLLENWGDCD
;
A
#
# COMPACT_ATOMS: atom_id res chain seq x y z
N MET A 1 36.30 49.17 14.73
CA MET A 1 35.55 48.63 15.88
C MET A 1 34.36 47.85 15.34
N ARG A 2 34.17 46.64 15.88
CA ARG A 2 33.22 45.58 15.52
C ARG A 2 31.81 46.05 15.10
N LYS A 3 31.21 45.37 14.12
CA LYS A 3 30.19 44.33 14.33
C LYS A 3 29.88 43.56 13.03
N TYR A 4 29.98 42.24 13.13
CA TYR A 4 29.37 41.26 12.22
C TYR A 4 27.85 41.28 12.41
N GLY A 5 27.11 41.00 11.33
CA GLY A 5 25.66 40.76 11.35
C GLY A 5 25.29 39.88 10.16
N THR A 6 25.28 38.58 10.41
CA THR A 6 24.82 37.49 9.55
C THR A 6 23.35 37.71 9.18
N ILE A 7 23.01 37.66 7.89
CA ILE A 7 21.63 37.48 7.42
C ILE A 7 21.56 36.04 6.91
N GLY A 8 20.99 35.15 7.72
CA GLY A 8 20.58 33.83 7.27
C GLY A 8 19.30 33.99 6.46
N GLY A 9 19.36 33.69 5.17
CA GLY A 9 18.19 33.44 4.35
C GLY A 9 17.67 32.05 4.69
N LEU A 10 16.63 31.99 5.52
CA LEU A 10 15.83 30.80 5.73
C LEU A 10 14.91 30.71 4.50
N THR A 11 15.27 29.91 3.51
CA THR A 11 14.32 29.53 2.44
C THR A 11 13.31 28.59 3.07
N ALA A 12 12.17 29.16 3.46
CA ALA A 12 10.99 28.40 3.81
C ALA A 12 10.44 27.79 2.52
N LEU A 13 10.82 26.55 2.22
CA LEU A 13 9.97 25.67 1.41
C LEU A 13 8.64 25.58 2.15
N ALA A 14 7.66 26.34 1.68
CA ALA A 14 6.28 26.18 2.10
C ALA A 14 5.76 24.90 1.44
N THR A 15 6.20 23.75 1.95
CA THR A 15 5.45 22.52 1.76
C THR A 15 4.08 22.79 2.38
N VAL A 16 3.08 22.96 1.54
CA VAL A 16 1.69 22.85 1.97
C VAL A 16 1.52 21.38 2.34
N MET A 17 1.97 21.01 3.54
CA MET A 17 1.48 19.83 4.22
C MET A 17 0.00 20.10 4.43
N LEU A 18 -0.81 19.65 3.47
CA LEU A 18 -2.16 19.27 3.78
C LEU A 18 -2.04 18.10 4.73
N ILE A 19 -1.90 18.39 6.04
CA ILE A 19 -2.23 17.44 7.08
C ILE A 19 -3.75 17.29 6.94
N GLY A 20 -4.15 16.47 5.97
CA GLY A 20 -5.40 15.77 6.08
C GLY A 20 -5.25 14.93 7.33
N GLN A 21 -5.74 15.44 8.45
CA GLN A 21 -6.30 14.55 9.45
C GLN A 21 -7.40 13.79 8.74
N LEU A 22 -7.02 12.68 8.09
CA LEU A 22 -7.94 11.59 7.79
C LEU A 22 -8.31 11.00 9.14
N ASN A 23 -9.16 11.72 9.87
CA ASN A 23 -10.17 11.09 10.68
C ASN A 23 -11.07 10.37 9.66
N ILE A 24 -10.66 9.16 9.27
CA ILE A 24 -11.64 8.19 8.81
C ILE A 24 -12.38 7.81 10.09
N GLU A 25 -13.30 8.67 10.49
CA GLU A 25 -14.47 8.22 11.21
C GLU A 25 -15.01 7.09 10.33
N GLY A 26 -14.91 5.84 10.81
CA GLY A 26 -15.75 4.78 10.26
C GLY A 26 -17.12 5.36 10.06
N HIS A 27 -17.71 5.17 8.89
CA HIS A 27 -18.93 5.79 8.37
C HIS A 27 -20.14 5.72 9.33
N ALA A 28 -20.03 6.25 10.54
CA ALA A 28 -21.09 6.77 11.35
C ALA A 28 -21.25 8.20 10.86
N SER A 29 -21.82 8.31 9.65
CA SER A 29 -22.25 9.54 8.98
C SER A 29 -22.39 10.75 9.92
N THR A 30 -21.40 11.64 9.96
CA THR A 30 -21.56 13.01 10.47
C THR A 30 -21.80 14.02 9.33
N GLU A 31 -21.66 13.61 8.07
CA GLU A 31 -22.28 14.28 6.93
C GLU A 31 -23.75 13.85 6.82
N LEU A 32 -24.61 14.46 7.66
CA LEU A 32 -26.05 14.53 7.39
C LEU A 32 -26.26 15.40 6.14
N GLY A 33 -25.93 14.85 4.98
CA GLY A 33 -26.55 15.24 3.73
C GLY A 33 -28.05 15.15 3.93
N THR A 34 -28.76 16.23 3.64
CA THR A 34 -30.21 16.30 3.72
C THR A 34 -30.82 15.38 2.65
N GLY A 35 -30.91 14.09 2.96
CA GLY A 35 -31.45 13.03 2.12
C GLY A 35 -31.19 11.67 2.80
N GLY A 36 -32.24 11.04 3.34
CA GLY A 36 -32.14 9.76 4.05
C GLY A 36 -31.94 8.58 3.11
N ASP A 37 -30.72 8.38 2.61
CA ASP A 37 -30.32 7.15 1.92
C ASP A 37 -29.85 6.11 2.94
N SER A 38 -30.31 4.86 2.79
CA SER A 38 -29.92 3.75 3.66
C SER A 38 -28.45 3.34 3.44
N ILE A 39 -27.73 3.09 4.53
CA ILE A 39 -26.34 2.58 4.52
C ILE A 39 -26.30 1.13 4.01
N GLY A 40 -27.38 0.38 4.18
CA GLY A 40 -27.41 -1.05 3.89
C GLY A 40 -26.55 -1.84 4.87
N PRO A 41 -26.26 -3.11 4.55
CA PRO A 41 -25.34 -3.94 5.33
C PRO A 41 -23.87 -3.50 5.13
N ASP A 42 -23.11 -3.38 6.21
CA ASP A 42 -21.71 -2.92 6.20
C ASP A 42 -20.92 -3.66 7.28
N ILE A 43 -19.92 -4.46 6.89
CA ILE A 43 -19.09 -5.24 7.81
C ILE A 43 -17.81 -4.47 8.09
N ALA A 44 -17.50 -4.31 9.37
CA ALA A 44 -16.29 -3.65 9.80
C ALA A 44 -15.62 -4.44 10.91
N VAL A 45 -14.35 -4.17 11.18
CA VAL A 45 -13.62 -4.75 12.31
C VAL A 45 -13.39 -3.65 13.35
N CYS A 46 -13.98 -3.79 14.53
CA CYS A 46 -13.87 -2.75 15.57
C CYS A 46 -12.85 -3.07 16.65
N GLN A 47 -12.41 -4.32 16.73
CA GLN A 47 -11.42 -4.73 17.69
C GLN A 47 -10.69 -5.97 17.19
N MET A 48 -9.41 -6.01 17.50
CA MET A 48 -8.65 -7.24 17.51
C MET A 48 -8.37 -7.64 18.97
N GLY A 49 -7.89 -8.86 19.16
CA GLY A 49 -7.73 -9.39 20.50
C GLY A 49 -6.60 -10.38 20.60
N SER A 50 -6.83 -11.43 21.38
CA SER A 50 -5.83 -12.47 21.63
C SER A 50 -5.30 -13.11 20.34
N THR A 51 -4.09 -13.67 20.42
CA THR A 51 -3.51 -14.49 19.36
C THR A 51 -3.34 -15.93 19.86
N GLN A 52 -3.25 -16.88 18.93
CA GLN A 52 -2.98 -18.28 19.23
C GLN A 52 -1.76 -18.73 18.43
N SER A 53 -0.75 -19.27 19.12
CA SER A 53 0.37 -19.97 18.50
C SER A 53 0.06 -21.46 18.37
N TRP A 54 0.23 -22.02 17.18
CA TRP A 54 -0.05 -23.44 16.88
C TRP A 54 1.20 -24.31 16.81
N GLY A 55 2.38 -23.69 16.94
CA GLY A 55 3.67 -24.35 16.86
C GLY A 55 4.46 -23.94 15.61
N ARG A 56 5.42 -24.79 15.26
CA ARG A 56 6.38 -24.59 14.17
C ARG A 56 6.57 -25.90 13.40
N VAL A 57 6.67 -25.80 12.07
CA VAL A 57 7.03 -26.92 11.18
C VAL A 57 8.08 -26.40 10.20
N GLY A 58 9.23 -27.08 10.10
CA GLY A 58 10.37 -26.52 9.38
C GLY A 58 10.77 -25.19 10.01
N ASP A 59 10.95 -24.16 9.20
CA ASP A 59 11.23 -22.76 9.52
C ASP A 59 9.97 -21.87 9.55
N ILE A 60 8.77 -22.47 9.61
CA ILE A 60 7.50 -21.73 9.57
C ILE A 60 6.78 -21.85 10.92
N HIS A 61 6.41 -20.70 11.47
CA HIS A 61 5.54 -20.57 12.63
C HIS A 61 4.08 -20.39 12.21
N ALA A 62 3.17 -20.94 13.00
CA ALA A 62 1.73 -20.86 12.74
C ALA A 62 0.99 -20.09 13.81
N PHE A 63 0.17 -19.12 13.37
CA PHE A 63 -0.64 -18.29 14.24
C PHE A 63 -2.12 -18.24 13.81
N SER A 64 -2.96 -17.71 14.68
CA SER A 64 -4.26 -17.15 14.32
C SER A 64 -4.60 -16.01 15.28
N ILE A 65 -5.48 -15.12 14.83
CA ILE A 65 -5.82 -13.86 15.50
C ILE A 65 -7.29 -13.87 15.88
N GLN A 66 -7.63 -13.32 17.03
CA GLN A 66 -9.02 -13.01 17.39
C GLN A 66 -9.46 -11.77 16.61
N THR A 67 -10.69 -11.81 16.12
CA THR A 67 -11.33 -10.68 15.43
C THR A 67 -12.71 -10.42 16.00
N ASP A 68 -13.02 -9.16 16.26
CA ASP A 68 -14.35 -8.72 16.64
C ASP A 68 -14.91 -7.83 15.51
N SER A 69 -15.69 -8.44 14.63
CA SER A 69 -16.37 -7.73 13.55
C SER A 69 -17.70 -7.15 14.02
N PHE A 70 -18.20 -6.10 13.37
CA PHE A 70 -19.51 -5.53 13.66
C PHE A 70 -20.21 -5.04 12.40
N ASN A 71 -21.54 -4.96 12.47
CA ASN A 71 -22.34 -4.35 11.41
C ASN A 71 -22.37 -2.82 11.61
N ALA A 72 -21.58 -2.09 10.82
CA ALA A 72 -21.53 -0.64 10.83
C ALA A 72 -22.70 0.01 10.07
N GLY A 73 -23.51 -0.80 9.39
CA GLY A 73 -24.63 -0.38 8.56
C GLY A 73 -25.94 -0.19 9.33
N ASP A 74 -27.00 0.05 8.57
CA ASP A 74 -28.37 0.22 9.08
C ASP A 74 -29.34 -0.90 8.67
N GLU A 75 -28.85 -1.91 7.93
CA GLU A 75 -29.58 -3.12 7.57
C GLU A 75 -28.88 -4.38 8.08
N THR A 76 -29.65 -5.44 8.33
CA THR A 76 -29.14 -6.74 8.81
C THR A 76 -28.17 -7.39 7.80
N LEU A 77 -26.99 -7.77 8.26
CA LEU A 77 -26.03 -8.62 7.53
C LEU A 77 -26.41 -10.09 7.70
N LEU A 78 -26.44 -10.87 6.63
CA LEU A 78 -26.57 -12.33 6.73
C LEU A 78 -25.25 -12.95 7.18
N TRP A 79 -25.34 -14.14 7.77
CA TRP A 79 -24.22 -14.93 8.28
C TRP A 79 -24.49 -16.42 8.09
N ASP A 80 -25.13 -16.74 6.97
CA ASP A 80 -25.64 -18.07 6.65
C ASP A 80 -24.57 -18.88 5.91
N ASN A 81 -23.99 -19.85 6.62
CA ASN A 81 -22.99 -20.78 6.08
C ASN A 81 -23.60 -22.03 5.45
N SER A 82 -24.89 -22.03 5.13
CA SER A 82 -25.46 -23.00 4.19
C SER A 82 -25.38 -22.51 2.74
N ILE A 83 -25.11 -21.21 2.56
CA ILE A 83 -24.95 -20.53 1.28
C ILE A 83 -23.71 -19.62 1.30
N SER A 84 -23.43 -18.92 0.20
CA SER A 84 -22.30 -17.98 0.11
C SER A 84 -22.49 -16.67 0.89
N MET A 85 -23.54 -16.53 1.70
CA MET A 85 -23.92 -15.27 2.38
C MET A 85 -23.39 -15.22 3.82
N HIS A 86 -22.06 -15.26 3.94
CA HIS A 86 -21.32 -15.15 5.20
C HIS A 86 -19.95 -14.52 4.92
N PRO A 87 -19.28 -13.95 5.92
CA PRO A 87 -18.00 -13.30 5.69
C PRO A 87 -16.87 -14.33 5.59
N VAL A 88 -15.84 -13.96 4.85
CA VAL A 88 -14.53 -14.60 4.90
C VAL A 88 -13.53 -13.64 5.52
N ILE A 89 -12.57 -14.19 6.27
CA ILE A 89 -11.67 -13.40 7.12
C ILE A 89 -10.22 -13.78 6.81
N ALA A 90 -9.49 -12.84 6.22
CA ALA A 90 -8.05 -12.91 6.06
C ALA A 90 -7.35 -12.50 7.37
N GLN A 91 -6.26 -13.20 7.68
CA GLN A 91 -5.38 -12.90 8.81
C GLN A 91 -3.98 -12.71 8.24
N ASN A 92 -3.36 -11.56 8.52
CA ASN A 92 -2.06 -11.18 7.97
C ASN A 92 -1.12 -10.72 9.08
N MET A 93 0.18 -10.78 8.82
CA MET A 93 1.21 -10.23 9.70
C MET A 93 2.18 -9.35 8.92
N TYR A 94 2.56 -8.23 9.52
CA TYR A 94 3.44 -7.23 8.94
C TYR A 94 4.59 -6.91 9.90
N ARG A 95 5.70 -6.46 9.32
CA ARG A 95 6.89 -5.98 10.03
C ARG A 95 7.24 -4.60 9.50
N TYR A 96 7.38 -3.62 10.38
CA TYR A 96 8.12 -2.40 10.09
C TYR A 96 9.59 -2.58 10.54
N ARG A 97 10.55 -2.34 9.64
CA ARG A 97 11.98 -2.33 9.94
C ARG A 97 12.73 -1.47 8.92
N ASP A 98 13.72 -0.70 9.38
CA ASP A 98 14.64 0.09 8.54
C ASP A 98 13.96 0.98 7.48
N GLY A 99 12.85 1.61 7.89
CA GLY A 99 12.06 2.52 7.04
C GLY A 99 11.02 1.85 6.15
N ARG A 100 10.80 0.53 6.29
CA ARG A 100 9.90 -0.24 5.42
C ARG A 100 8.85 -1.00 6.21
N ILE A 101 7.59 -0.91 5.78
CA ILE A 101 6.51 -1.83 6.19
C ILE A 101 6.42 -2.98 5.18
N GLU A 102 6.45 -4.23 5.66
CA GLU A 102 6.45 -5.43 4.81
C GLU A 102 5.42 -6.43 5.32
N MET A 103 4.73 -7.11 4.41
CA MET A 103 3.88 -8.25 4.73
C MET A 103 4.73 -9.51 4.85
N ILE A 104 4.78 -10.10 6.05
CA ILE A 104 5.64 -11.26 6.36
C ILE A 104 4.87 -12.55 6.56
N GLY A 105 3.54 -12.50 6.45
CA GLY A 105 2.72 -13.69 6.60
C GLY A 105 1.27 -13.49 6.24
N MET A 106 0.66 -14.57 5.77
CA MET A 106 -0.76 -14.65 5.45
C MET A 106 -1.35 -15.98 5.92
N SER A 107 -2.67 -16.01 6.13
CA SER A 107 -3.45 -17.24 6.33
C SER A 107 -4.35 -17.55 5.14
N TRP A 108 -4.87 -18.78 5.08
CA TRP A 108 -6.15 -19.04 4.41
C TRP A 108 -7.30 -18.36 5.16
N LEU A 109 -8.46 -18.26 4.53
CA LEU A 109 -9.58 -17.49 5.01
C LEU A 109 -10.43 -18.26 6.00
N LYS A 110 -10.76 -17.65 7.14
CA LYS A 110 -11.79 -18.18 8.02
C LYS A 110 -13.17 -17.87 7.45
N HIS A 111 -13.97 -18.90 7.23
CA HIS A 111 -15.38 -18.74 6.88
C HIS A 111 -16.23 -18.54 8.14
N GLY A 112 -17.04 -17.48 8.15
CA GLY A 112 -18.08 -17.25 9.14
C GLY A 112 -19.12 -18.38 9.13
N PHE A 113 -19.74 -18.63 10.28
CA PHE A 113 -20.74 -19.70 10.42
C PHE A 113 -22.03 -19.30 11.12
N CYS A 114 -21.91 -18.35 12.05
CA CYS A 114 -23.01 -17.61 12.65
C CYS A 114 -22.45 -16.35 13.28
N ALA A 115 -23.30 -15.39 13.59
CA ALA A 115 -22.89 -14.15 14.23
C ALA A 115 -23.40 -14.10 15.66
N LEU A 116 -22.51 -14.03 16.64
CA LEU A 116 -22.88 -13.63 17.99
C LEU A 116 -23.33 -12.16 17.94
N GLN A 117 -24.33 -11.80 18.74
CA GLN A 117 -24.95 -10.48 18.75
C GLN A 117 -24.52 -9.68 19.99
N PHE A 118 -23.22 -9.43 20.12
CA PHE A 118 -22.69 -8.72 21.29
C PHE A 118 -22.73 -7.21 21.07
N GLY A 119 -22.80 -6.45 22.17
CA GLY A 119 -22.54 -5.01 22.16
C GLY A 119 -21.04 -4.70 22.24
N GLY A 120 -20.69 -3.42 22.17
CA GLY A 120 -19.32 -2.93 22.42
C GLY A 120 -18.72 -2.11 21.29
N CYS A 121 -19.24 -2.25 20.07
CA CYS A 121 -18.81 -1.47 18.90
C CYS A 121 -19.91 -0.53 18.40
N GLY A 122 -21.17 -0.91 18.56
CA GLY A 122 -22.34 -0.05 18.38
C GLY A 122 -23.45 -0.37 19.37
N THR A 123 -24.62 0.23 19.16
CA THR A 123 -25.83 -0.12 19.91
C THR A 123 -26.42 -1.40 19.32
N CYS A 124 -26.28 -2.51 20.05
CA CYS A 124 -26.74 -3.81 19.60
C CYS A 124 -28.14 -4.14 20.15
N ASN A 125 -29.07 -4.46 19.26
CA ASN A 125 -30.44 -4.91 19.60
C ASN A 125 -30.72 -6.36 19.13
N GLY A 126 -29.69 -7.11 18.76
CA GLY A 126 -29.82 -8.46 18.23
C GLY A 126 -30.16 -9.52 19.30
N PRO A 127 -30.70 -10.67 18.88
CA PRO A 127 -31.04 -11.76 19.79
C PRO A 127 -29.79 -12.47 20.33
N SER A 128 -29.83 -12.98 21.55
CA SER A 128 -28.75 -13.84 22.06
C SER A 128 -28.62 -15.14 21.26
N GLY A 129 -27.41 -15.68 21.17
CA GLY A 129 -27.15 -16.99 20.56
C GLY A 129 -26.23 -16.89 19.36
N CYS A 130 -26.41 -17.80 18.41
CA CYS A 130 -25.61 -17.95 17.19
C CYS A 130 -26.55 -17.90 15.97
N PRO A 131 -27.25 -16.76 15.75
CA PRO A 131 -28.08 -16.56 14.56
C PRO A 131 -27.26 -16.51 13.26
N THR A 132 -27.92 -16.78 12.14
CA THR A 132 -27.36 -16.69 10.78
C THR A 132 -27.42 -15.26 10.21
N PHE A 133 -27.31 -14.26 11.07
CA PHE A 133 -27.33 -12.85 10.72
C PHE A 133 -26.69 -12.01 11.84
N LEU A 134 -26.22 -10.81 11.51
CA LEU A 134 -25.69 -9.79 12.42
C LEU A 134 -26.50 -8.50 12.29
N GLU A 135 -27.11 -8.06 13.39
CA GLU A 135 -27.94 -6.85 13.36
C GLU A 135 -27.08 -5.58 13.37
N PRO A 136 -27.60 -4.46 12.85
CA PRO A 136 -26.94 -3.15 12.95
C PRO A 136 -26.40 -2.86 14.35
N GLY A 137 -25.15 -2.43 14.42
CA GLY A 137 -24.43 -2.10 15.66
C GLY A 137 -24.03 -3.29 16.53
N CYS A 138 -24.43 -4.52 16.20
CA CYS A 138 -23.99 -5.72 16.88
C CYS A 138 -22.63 -6.18 16.38
N ARG A 139 -21.86 -6.81 17.27
CA ARG A 139 -20.56 -7.39 16.98
C ARG A 139 -20.52 -8.90 17.19
N ASP A 140 -19.81 -9.58 16.31
CA ASP A 140 -19.49 -11.00 16.36
C ASP A 140 -17.99 -11.21 16.68
N PRO A 141 -17.65 -11.61 17.92
CA PRO A 141 -16.28 -11.98 18.27
C PRO A 141 -15.96 -13.44 17.91
N TYR A 142 -14.93 -13.64 17.08
CA TYR A 142 -14.30 -14.94 16.87
C TYR A 142 -12.95 -15.01 17.57
N SER A 143 -12.84 -15.95 18.51
CA SER A 143 -11.56 -16.22 19.22
C SER A 143 -10.45 -16.65 18.26
N ALA A 144 -9.20 -16.38 18.64
CA ALA A 144 -8.02 -16.83 17.88
C ALA A 144 -8.03 -18.34 17.62
N THR A 145 -8.39 -19.16 18.60
CA THR A 145 -8.48 -20.63 18.43
C THR A 145 -9.47 -21.01 17.34
N LEU A 146 -10.64 -20.37 17.32
CA LEU A 146 -11.70 -20.64 16.33
C LEU A 146 -11.29 -20.19 14.92
N ASN A 147 -10.60 -19.05 14.81
CA ASN A 147 -10.05 -18.53 13.57
C ASN A 147 -8.87 -19.36 13.02
N GLY A 148 -8.32 -20.28 13.81
CA GLY A 148 -7.25 -21.19 13.39
C GLY A 148 -7.70 -22.64 13.13
N VAL A 149 -9.01 -22.94 13.12
CA VAL A 149 -9.51 -24.30 12.88
C VAL A 149 -9.44 -24.64 11.39
N GLN A 150 -8.45 -25.46 11.02
CA GLN A 150 -8.11 -25.80 9.63
C GLN A 150 -9.28 -26.30 8.77
N GLY A 151 -10.19 -27.10 9.34
CA GLY A 151 -11.35 -27.62 8.60
C GLY A 151 -12.36 -26.54 8.19
N GLY A 152 -12.27 -25.33 8.76
CA GLY A 152 -13.07 -24.16 8.40
C GLY A 152 -12.28 -23.06 7.70
N LEU A 153 -11.03 -23.35 7.30
CA LEU A 153 -10.19 -22.42 6.54
C LEU A 153 -10.28 -22.76 5.04
N GLY A 154 -10.72 -21.79 4.24
CA GLY A 154 -10.85 -21.86 2.78
C GLY A 154 -9.80 -21.03 2.05
N PRO A 155 -9.51 -21.35 0.78
CA PRO A 155 -8.48 -20.65 0.01
C PRO A 155 -8.88 -19.20 -0.30
N ARG A 156 -7.87 -18.35 -0.48
CA ARG A 156 -8.03 -17.00 -1.02
C ARG A 156 -8.38 -16.99 -2.49
N SER A 157 -7.96 -18.02 -3.24
CA SER A 157 -8.15 -18.07 -4.68
C SER A 157 -9.61 -18.17 -5.14
N GLU A 158 -10.51 -18.59 -4.24
CA GLU A 158 -11.94 -18.77 -4.53
C GLU A 158 -12.79 -17.57 -4.09
N VAL A 159 -12.14 -16.45 -3.75
CA VAL A 159 -12.81 -15.21 -3.33
C VAL A 159 -12.51 -14.08 -4.30
N ASN A 160 -13.58 -13.42 -4.74
CA ASN A 160 -13.52 -12.15 -5.43
C ASN A 160 -13.88 -11.04 -4.44
N ALA A 161 -12.86 -10.35 -3.90
CA ALA A 161 -13.05 -9.25 -2.97
C ALA A 161 -13.63 -7.98 -3.60
N SER A 162 -13.61 -7.83 -4.94
CA SER A 162 -14.08 -6.60 -5.60
C SER A 162 -15.58 -6.44 -5.61
N ILE A 163 -16.29 -7.55 -5.76
CA ILE A 163 -17.76 -7.65 -5.76
C ILE A 163 -18.28 -8.51 -4.62
N SER A 164 -17.38 -8.81 -3.66
CA SER A 164 -17.62 -9.66 -2.50
C SER A 164 -18.18 -11.05 -2.83
N GLY A 165 -17.76 -11.62 -3.96
CA GLY A 165 -18.13 -12.98 -4.34
C GLY A 165 -17.37 -14.01 -3.51
N VAL A 166 -18.05 -14.69 -2.59
CA VAL A 166 -17.52 -15.84 -1.85
C VAL A 166 -18.02 -17.12 -2.51
N GLN A 167 -17.12 -18.00 -2.96
CA GLN A 167 -17.51 -19.35 -3.35
C GLN A 167 -17.86 -20.18 -2.10
N TYR A 168 -19.03 -20.81 -2.08
CA TYR A 168 -19.41 -21.71 -0.99
C TYR A 168 -20.27 -22.91 -1.45
N PRO A 169 -19.97 -24.15 -0.99
CA PRO A 169 -18.78 -24.52 -0.22
C PRO A 169 -17.50 -24.21 -1.02
N TYR A 170 -16.43 -23.82 -0.34
CA TYR A 170 -15.14 -23.72 -1.01
C TYR A 170 -14.71 -25.14 -1.43
N GLU A 171 -14.01 -25.28 -2.55
CA GLU A 171 -13.74 -26.59 -3.15
C GLU A 171 -12.35 -27.10 -2.77
N LEU A 172 -11.34 -26.24 -2.92
CA LEU A 172 -9.95 -26.60 -2.70
C LEU A 172 -9.70 -26.94 -1.22
N ASN A 173 -9.30 -28.18 -0.99
CA ASN A 173 -8.98 -28.73 0.33
C ASN A 173 -10.12 -28.54 1.36
N TRP A 174 -11.39 -28.57 0.92
CA TRP A 174 -12.57 -28.51 1.81
C TRP A 174 -12.48 -29.48 2.98
N GLN A 175 -12.65 -28.97 4.21
CA GLN A 175 -12.60 -29.73 5.47
C GLN A 175 -11.30 -30.52 5.74
N LEU A 176 -10.30 -30.42 4.86
CA LEU A 176 -9.02 -31.07 5.09
C LEU A 176 -8.25 -30.36 6.19
N THR A 177 -7.54 -31.16 6.99
CA THR A 177 -6.60 -30.74 8.03
C THR A 177 -5.23 -31.34 7.75
N GLY A 178 -4.19 -30.78 8.36
CA GLY A 178 -2.80 -31.14 8.10
C GLY A 178 -1.92 -31.00 9.33
N ASP A 179 -0.65 -30.68 9.11
CA ASP A 179 0.30 -30.37 10.18
C ASP A 179 -0.07 -29.06 10.92
N ALA A 180 0.81 -28.59 11.81
CA ALA A 180 0.53 -27.40 12.61
C ALA A 180 0.40 -26.11 11.79
N ILE A 181 1.04 -26.00 10.62
CA ILE A 181 1.09 -24.78 9.82
C ILE A 181 0.01 -24.73 8.73
N PHE A 182 -0.52 -25.88 8.34
CA PHE A 182 -1.49 -25.99 7.25
C PHE A 182 -2.65 -24.99 7.41
N LYS A 183 -2.87 -24.17 6.37
CA LYS A 183 -3.90 -23.13 6.23
C LYS A 183 -3.86 -21.94 7.22
N ARG A 184 -3.09 -22.03 8.30
CA ARG A 184 -3.02 -20.97 9.33
C ARG A 184 -2.15 -19.79 8.86
N LEU A 185 -2.07 -18.73 9.66
CA LEU A 185 -1.15 -17.61 9.40
C LEU A 185 0.28 -18.13 9.50
N GLN A 186 0.99 -18.21 8.37
CA GLN A 186 2.37 -18.71 8.28
C GLN A 186 3.35 -17.53 8.28
N VAL A 187 4.39 -17.63 9.09
CA VAL A 187 5.47 -16.62 9.19
C VAL A 187 6.81 -17.34 9.34
N HIS A 188 7.84 -16.91 8.61
CA HIS A 188 9.15 -17.55 8.68
C HIS A 188 9.92 -17.20 9.96
N ASP A 189 10.77 -18.13 10.42
CA ASP A 189 11.68 -17.96 11.56
C ASP A 189 12.51 -16.67 11.44
N ASP A 190 13.07 -16.42 10.26
CA ASP A 190 13.96 -15.30 10.01
C ASP A 190 13.25 -13.95 10.13
N ASP A 191 11.93 -13.89 9.93
CA ASP A 191 11.15 -12.67 10.08
C ASP A 191 10.87 -12.31 11.55
N LEU A 192 10.86 -13.31 12.44
CA LEU A 192 10.61 -13.12 13.87
C LEU A 192 11.88 -13.16 14.71
N ASN A 193 13.01 -13.58 14.13
CA ASN A 193 14.29 -13.69 14.82
C ASN A 193 14.76 -12.31 15.30
N PRO A 194 14.84 -12.05 16.63
CA PRO A 194 15.22 -10.73 17.14
C PRO A 194 16.65 -10.32 16.76
N ALA A 195 17.52 -11.28 16.46
CA ALA A 195 18.89 -10.98 16.04
C ALA A 195 18.95 -10.42 14.60
N LEU A 196 18.01 -10.84 13.74
CA LEU A 196 17.89 -10.38 12.35
C LEU A 196 16.98 -9.15 12.23
N ASN A 197 16.08 -8.93 13.20
CA ASN A 197 15.05 -7.90 13.16
C ASN A 197 15.20 -6.89 14.30
N GLN A 198 16.43 -6.43 14.55
CA GLN A 198 16.68 -5.42 15.58
C GLN A 198 15.93 -4.12 15.24
N GLY A 199 15.24 -3.55 16.22
CA GLY A 199 14.45 -2.32 16.03
C GLY A 199 13.10 -2.52 15.32
N ALA A 200 12.75 -3.75 14.91
CA ALA A 200 11.49 -3.99 14.22
C ALA A 200 10.25 -3.82 15.11
N SER A 201 9.16 -3.36 14.50
CA SER A 201 7.80 -3.42 15.08
C SER A 201 6.93 -4.37 14.26
N PHE A 202 6.04 -5.11 14.93
CA PHE A 202 5.22 -6.13 14.29
C PHE A 202 3.74 -5.82 14.45
N TYR A 203 2.97 -6.16 13.44
CA TYR A 203 1.55 -5.87 13.35
C TYR A 203 0.80 -7.10 12.83
N ILE A 204 -0.41 -7.30 13.32
CA ILE A 204 -1.36 -8.27 12.76
C ILE A 204 -2.54 -7.51 12.17
N GLU A 205 -3.18 -8.09 11.17
CA GLU A 205 -4.35 -7.51 10.51
C GLU A 205 -5.45 -8.56 10.34
N GLY A 206 -6.68 -8.16 10.66
CA GLY A 206 -7.89 -8.89 10.28
C GLY A 206 -8.63 -8.13 9.19
N HIS A 207 -8.93 -8.81 8.08
CA HIS A 207 -9.62 -8.22 6.93
C HIS A 207 -10.82 -9.10 6.54
N TYR A 208 -12.01 -8.53 6.65
CA TYR A 208 -13.28 -9.18 6.33
C TYR A 208 -13.70 -8.84 4.90
N VAL A 209 -14.30 -9.82 4.23
CA VAL A 209 -15.03 -9.60 2.97
C VAL A 209 -16.39 -10.24 3.12
N HIS A 210 -17.46 -9.48 2.86
CA HIS A 210 -18.83 -9.98 2.92
C HIS A 210 -19.64 -9.66 1.65
N PRO A 211 -20.37 -10.64 1.04
CA PRO A 211 -21.14 -10.44 -0.20
C PRO A 211 -22.16 -9.31 -0.21
N GLN A 212 -22.67 -8.94 0.97
CA GLN A 212 -23.64 -7.86 1.12
C GLN A 212 -23.02 -6.49 1.38
N GLU A 213 -21.69 -6.37 1.49
CA GLU A 213 -21.08 -5.05 1.46
C GLU A 213 -21.39 -4.43 0.10
N GLY A 214 -22.17 -3.35 0.09
CA GLY A 214 -22.78 -2.75 -1.09
C GLY A 214 -21.78 -2.09 -2.06
N SER A 215 -21.89 -0.78 -2.26
CA SER A 215 -21.02 0.00 -3.15
C SER A 215 -19.56 0.04 -2.70
N SER A 216 -18.65 0.41 -3.60
CA SER A 216 -17.20 0.48 -3.36
C SER A 216 -16.83 1.23 -2.08
N ASP A 217 -17.47 2.38 -1.82
CA ASP A 217 -17.09 3.24 -0.68
C ASP A 217 -17.30 2.59 0.69
N ARG A 218 -18.18 1.57 0.76
CA ARG A 218 -18.50 0.84 1.99
C ARG A 218 -17.55 -0.34 2.24
N ARG A 219 -16.77 -0.76 1.24
CA ARG A 219 -15.86 -1.93 1.29
C ARG A 219 -14.44 -1.59 1.77
N HIS A 220 -14.26 -0.40 2.34
CA HIS A 220 -12.94 0.18 2.64
C HIS A 220 -12.68 0.41 4.14
N ASN A 221 -13.58 -0.07 5.01
CA ASN A 221 -13.49 0.00 6.48
C ASN A 221 -13.41 -1.40 7.14
N ASN A 222 -13.28 -2.46 6.34
CA ASN A 222 -13.39 -3.86 6.74
C ASN A 222 -12.04 -4.53 7.08
N ALA A 223 -10.96 -3.73 7.16
CA ALA A 223 -9.66 -4.12 7.66
C ALA A 223 -9.33 -3.39 8.96
N THR A 224 -8.57 -4.02 9.85
CA THR A 224 -8.06 -3.41 11.09
C THR A 224 -6.73 -4.05 11.42
N TYR A 225 -5.80 -3.25 11.95
CA TYR A 225 -4.53 -3.75 12.43
C TYR A 225 -4.30 -3.48 13.92
N GLU A 226 -3.47 -4.32 14.54
CA GLU A 226 -3.04 -4.19 15.92
C GLU A 226 -1.54 -4.49 16.02
N LYS A 227 -0.83 -3.71 16.84
CA LYS A 227 0.57 -3.98 17.15
C LYS A 227 0.70 -5.24 18.01
N VAL A 228 1.68 -6.08 17.70
CA VAL A 228 2.03 -7.27 18.50
C VAL A 228 3.52 -7.31 18.84
N ASN A 229 3.85 -8.04 19.90
CA ASN A 229 5.20 -8.24 20.39
C ASN A 229 5.55 -9.74 20.34
N PRO A 230 6.20 -10.21 19.26
CA PRO A 230 6.71 -11.56 19.18
C PRO A 230 7.71 -11.85 20.31
N SER A 231 7.51 -12.97 21.00
CA SER A 231 8.44 -13.44 22.04
C SER A 231 8.64 -14.95 21.92
N PRO A 232 9.88 -15.47 22.04
CA PRO A 232 10.14 -16.90 21.95
C PRO A 232 9.32 -17.68 22.99
N ALA A 233 8.67 -18.75 22.56
CA ALA A 233 7.80 -19.60 23.37
C ALA A 233 7.93 -21.07 22.95
N GLY A 234 8.73 -21.83 23.69
CA GLY A 234 9.01 -23.23 23.36
C GLY A 234 9.74 -23.34 22.02
N ASN A 235 9.14 -24.02 21.05
CA ASN A 235 9.65 -24.13 19.68
C ASN A 235 8.98 -23.17 18.69
N SER A 236 8.20 -22.19 19.18
CA SER A 236 7.55 -21.17 18.35
C SER A 236 7.68 -19.79 19.01
N TYR A 237 6.82 -18.84 18.62
CA TYR A 237 6.66 -17.54 19.26
C TYR A 237 5.26 -17.42 19.86
N ASN A 238 5.12 -16.54 20.85
CA ASN A 238 3.86 -15.93 21.23
C ASN A 238 3.79 -14.53 20.63
N LEU A 239 2.62 -14.14 20.11
CA LEU A 239 2.36 -12.78 19.65
C LEU A 239 1.60 -12.05 20.77
N GLY A 240 2.33 -11.50 21.74
CA GLY A 240 1.72 -10.74 22.83
C GLY A 240 1.09 -9.46 22.32
N ALA A 241 -0.06 -9.05 22.87
CA ALA A 241 -0.69 -7.79 22.50
C ALA A 241 0.27 -6.61 22.70
N GLY A 242 0.32 -5.72 21.72
CA GLY A 242 1.00 -4.43 21.80
C GLY A 242 0.07 -3.36 22.36
N THR A 243 0.45 -2.10 22.17
CA THR A 243 -0.37 -0.95 22.53
C THR A 243 -1.08 -0.43 21.29
N GLY A 244 -2.42 -0.39 21.33
CA GLY A 244 -3.25 0.25 20.32
C GLY A 244 -3.76 -0.70 19.24
N THR A 245 -5.07 -0.62 18.98
CA THR A 245 -5.73 -1.16 17.79
C THR A 245 -6.08 0.03 16.90
N SER A 246 -5.72 -0.04 15.62
CA SER A 246 -6.06 0.98 14.62
C SER A 246 -7.23 0.47 13.81
N ASN A 247 -8.42 0.78 14.31
CA ASN A 247 -9.68 0.30 13.75
C ASN A 247 -9.90 0.86 12.34
N LEU A 248 -10.53 0.05 11.48
CA LEU A 248 -11.01 0.42 10.14
C LEU A 248 -9.91 0.84 9.15
N GLN A 249 -8.67 0.47 9.42
CA GLN A 249 -7.52 0.74 8.57
C GLN A 249 -6.70 -0.53 8.33
N PRO A 250 -6.19 -0.76 7.10
CA PRO A 250 -5.24 -1.83 6.83
C PRO A 250 -3.84 -1.50 7.41
N ALA A 251 -3.02 -2.54 7.62
CA ALA A 251 -1.73 -2.43 8.31
C ALA A 251 -0.67 -1.62 7.57
N ILE A 252 -0.84 -1.30 6.28
CA ILE A 252 0.04 -0.35 5.57
C ILE A 252 0.09 1.00 6.28
N PHE A 253 -1.02 1.42 6.91
CA PHE A 253 -1.09 2.68 7.68
C PHE A 253 -0.25 2.65 8.97
N ALA A 254 0.20 1.48 9.43
CA ALA A 254 1.15 1.39 10.54
C ALA A 254 2.52 2.01 10.20
N TRP A 255 2.82 2.22 8.91
CA TRP A 255 4.04 2.89 8.48
C TRP A 255 4.11 4.34 8.97
N LEU A 256 2.98 5.05 8.97
CA LEU A 256 2.85 6.42 9.46
C LEU A 256 3.12 6.56 10.97
N GLU A 257 3.00 5.46 11.74
CA GLU A 257 3.34 5.46 13.16
C GLU A 257 4.84 5.63 13.41
N HIS A 258 5.68 5.24 12.43
CA HIS A 258 7.13 5.33 12.51
C HIS A 258 7.69 6.47 11.67
N GLU A 259 7.07 6.69 10.50
CA GLU A 259 7.53 7.64 9.50
C GLU A 259 6.39 8.62 9.16
N PRO A 260 6.24 9.73 9.91
CA PRO A 260 5.16 10.69 9.69
C PRO A 260 5.18 11.37 8.32
N GLU A 261 6.30 11.26 7.59
CA GLU A 261 6.50 11.80 6.24
C GLU A 261 6.11 10.82 5.14
N VAL A 262 5.79 9.57 5.47
CA VAL A 262 5.23 8.62 4.49
C VAL A 262 3.94 9.22 3.92
N VAL A 263 3.78 9.09 2.61
CA VAL A 263 2.53 9.42 1.92
C VAL A 263 1.91 8.12 1.44
N ILE A 264 0.60 7.95 1.64
CA ILE A 264 -0.17 6.79 1.16
C ILE A 264 -1.24 7.29 0.20
N GLU A 265 -1.03 7.07 -1.09
CA GLU A 265 -2.02 7.36 -2.12
C GLU A 265 -3.09 6.27 -2.17
N VAL A 266 -4.35 6.69 -2.27
CA VAL A 266 -5.51 5.79 -2.38
C VAL A 266 -5.94 5.76 -3.84
N VAL A 267 -5.93 4.55 -4.44
CA VAL A 267 -6.17 4.37 -5.87
C VAL A 267 -7.33 3.42 -6.08
N ASP A 268 -8.48 3.96 -6.50
CA ASP A 268 -9.66 3.17 -6.86
C ASP A 268 -9.61 2.80 -8.35
N ILE A 269 -9.65 1.50 -8.64
CA ILE A 269 -9.61 0.97 -10.00
C ILE A 269 -10.96 1.22 -10.68
N PRO A 270 -11.00 1.98 -11.79
CA PRO A 270 -12.24 2.28 -12.49
C PRO A 270 -12.98 1.01 -12.93
N GLY A 271 -14.31 1.07 -12.86
CA GLY A 271 -15.20 -0.02 -13.25
C GLY A 271 -16.66 0.36 -12.97
N THR A 272 -17.60 -0.43 -13.50
CA THR A 272 -19.02 -0.31 -13.16
C THR A 272 -19.57 -1.68 -12.70
N PRO A 273 -19.61 -1.95 -11.38
CA PRO A 273 -19.11 -1.11 -10.28
C PRO A 273 -17.58 -1.01 -10.27
N VAL A 274 -17.04 -0.04 -9.52
CA VAL A 274 -15.59 0.11 -9.25
C VAL A 274 -15.03 -1.24 -8.80
N ASP A 275 -13.88 -1.65 -9.35
CA ASP A 275 -13.31 -2.96 -9.06
C ASP A 275 -12.63 -3.02 -7.69
N GLY A 276 -12.23 -1.91 -7.11
CA GLY A 276 -11.67 -1.90 -5.76
C GLY A 276 -10.44 -1.03 -5.66
N ARG A 277 -9.72 -1.18 -4.57
CA ARG A 277 -8.77 -0.20 -4.06
C ARG A 277 -7.38 -0.78 -3.86
N PHE A 278 -6.40 0.04 -4.24
CA PHE A 278 -5.01 -0.08 -3.83
C PHE A 278 -4.65 1.06 -2.89
N HIS A 279 -3.65 0.81 -2.05
CA HIS A 279 -2.91 1.84 -1.32
C HIS A 279 -1.46 1.78 -1.80
N VAL A 280 -0.92 2.92 -2.21
CA VAL A 280 0.47 3.05 -2.65
C VAL A 280 1.18 3.98 -1.68
N GLY A 281 1.89 3.39 -0.73
CA GLY A 281 2.74 4.10 0.22
C GLY A 281 4.10 4.39 -0.38
N TYR A 282 4.65 5.58 -0.12
CA TYR A 282 6.03 5.92 -0.47
C TYR A 282 6.72 6.81 0.57
N HIS A 283 8.05 6.69 0.64
CA HIS A 283 8.94 7.60 1.35
C HIS A 283 10.32 7.60 0.68
N VAL A 284 11.06 8.72 0.80
CA VAL A 284 12.41 8.85 0.24
C VAL A 284 13.37 9.25 1.34
N TYR A 285 14.44 8.47 1.49
CA TYR A 285 15.50 8.69 2.46
C TYR A 285 16.71 9.30 1.76
N ASP A 286 17.14 10.49 2.21
CA ASP A 286 18.48 11.03 1.90
C ASP A 286 19.51 10.25 2.73
N ASN A 287 20.43 9.54 2.06
CA ASN A 287 21.46 8.74 2.72
C ASN A 287 22.62 9.61 3.25
N GLY A 288 22.64 10.91 2.95
CA GLY A 288 23.65 11.86 3.40
C GLY A 288 24.99 11.75 2.67
N ASP A 289 25.05 10.96 1.60
CA ASP A 289 26.23 10.71 0.77
C ASP A 289 26.02 11.08 -0.71
N GLY A 290 24.95 11.82 -1.01
CA GLY A 290 24.56 12.17 -2.38
C GLY A 290 23.79 11.06 -3.09
N THR A 291 23.24 10.10 -2.34
CA THR A 291 22.31 9.09 -2.84
C THR A 291 20.99 9.13 -2.08
N TRP A 292 19.92 8.68 -2.74
CA TRP A 292 18.56 8.64 -2.19
C TRP A 292 17.96 7.26 -2.34
N ARG A 293 17.36 6.75 -1.26
CA ARG A 293 16.63 5.48 -1.26
C ARG A 293 15.13 5.77 -1.32
N TYR A 294 14.50 5.32 -2.40
CA TYR A 294 13.06 5.39 -2.60
C TYR A 294 12.45 4.08 -2.13
N GLU A 295 11.49 4.14 -1.21
CA GLU A 295 10.78 3.00 -0.68
C GLU A 295 9.31 3.09 -1.08
N TYR A 296 8.76 2.01 -1.66
CA TYR A 296 7.35 1.89 -2.03
C TYR A 296 6.73 0.63 -1.42
N ALA A 297 5.49 0.75 -0.97
CA ALA A 297 4.65 -0.34 -0.49
C ALA A 297 3.30 -0.29 -1.22
N VAL A 298 3.02 -1.30 -2.03
CA VAL A 298 1.78 -1.38 -2.84
C VAL A 298 0.89 -2.46 -2.24
N HIS A 299 -0.18 -2.03 -1.57
CA HIS A 299 -1.17 -2.91 -0.95
C HIS A 299 -2.45 -2.96 -1.79
N ASN A 300 -2.81 -4.15 -2.28
CA ASN A 300 -4.13 -4.37 -2.86
C ASN A 300 -5.12 -4.69 -1.75
N MET A 301 -6.05 -3.77 -1.48
CA MET A 301 -7.09 -4.03 -0.49
C MET A 301 -8.08 -5.07 -1.02
N ASN A 302 -8.78 -4.77 -2.11
CA ASN A 302 -9.91 -5.58 -2.57
C ASN A 302 -10.09 -5.63 -4.10
N SER A 303 -9.17 -5.06 -4.89
CA SER A 303 -9.26 -5.12 -6.35
C SER A 303 -9.06 -6.55 -6.87
N HIS A 304 -10.05 -7.05 -7.61
CA HIS A 304 -9.96 -8.35 -8.26
C HIS A 304 -9.08 -8.31 -9.50
N ARG A 305 -9.00 -7.14 -10.16
CA ARG A 305 -8.07 -6.89 -11.27
C ARG A 305 -6.63 -7.24 -10.89
N SER A 306 -6.23 -7.04 -9.63
CA SER A 306 -4.89 -7.35 -9.09
C SER A 306 -3.76 -6.58 -9.81
N GLY A 307 -2.57 -6.48 -9.22
CA GLY A 307 -1.40 -5.89 -9.87
C GLY A 307 -0.54 -6.92 -10.59
N GLN A 308 0.07 -6.53 -11.72
CA GLN A 308 0.96 -7.38 -12.53
C GLN A 308 2.39 -6.85 -12.63
N ALA A 309 2.54 -5.53 -12.61
CA ALA A 309 3.84 -4.89 -12.65
C ALA A 309 3.81 -3.53 -11.96
N PHE A 310 4.96 -3.11 -11.46
CA PHE A 310 5.19 -1.78 -10.90
C PHE A 310 6.40 -1.16 -11.61
N GLU A 311 6.22 0.03 -12.15
CA GLU A 311 7.24 0.74 -12.93
C GLU A 311 7.50 2.13 -12.35
N ILE A 312 8.78 2.42 -12.13
CA ILE A 312 9.26 3.71 -11.66
C ILE A 312 10.05 4.37 -12.79
N PRO A 313 9.67 5.57 -13.24
CA PRO A 313 10.45 6.29 -14.25
C PRO A 313 11.80 6.72 -13.68
N LEU A 314 12.81 6.68 -14.53
CA LEU A 314 14.16 7.18 -14.29
C LEU A 314 14.38 8.38 -15.20
N GLY A 315 14.84 9.50 -14.64
CA GLY A 315 15.27 10.65 -15.43
C GLY A 315 16.65 10.45 -16.08
N PRO A 316 17.07 11.36 -16.97
CA PRO A 316 18.40 11.32 -17.58
C PRO A 316 19.52 11.38 -16.53
N GLY A 317 20.55 10.54 -16.69
CA GLY A 317 21.72 10.55 -15.80
C GLY A 317 21.52 9.86 -14.43
N VAL A 318 20.36 9.26 -14.21
CA VAL A 318 20.07 8.49 -13.00
C VAL A 318 20.83 7.16 -13.03
N ASP A 319 21.66 6.94 -12.02
CA ASP A 319 22.31 5.66 -11.76
C ASP A 319 21.50 4.87 -10.73
N VAL A 320 21.12 3.64 -11.06
CA VAL A 320 20.53 2.68 -10.12
C VAL A 320 21.66 1.96 -9.38
N LEU A 321 21.70 2.14 -8.06
CA LEU A 321 22.81 1.68 -7.20
C LEU A 321 22.47 0.43 -6.39
N ASP A 322 21.24 0.33 -5.92
CA ASP A 322 20.72 -0.81 -5.18
C ASP A 322 19.21 -0.96 -5.41
N THR A 323 18.70 -2.18 -5.28
CA THR A 323 17.29 -2.47 -5.48
C THR A 323 16.78 -3.50 -4.49
N TYR A 324 15.52 -3.38 -4.09
CA TYR A 324 14.85 -4.36 -3.25
C TYR A 324 13.47 -4.70 -3.80
N TYR A 325 13.08 -5.97 -3.64
CA TYR A 325 11.74 -6.47 -3.91
C TYR A 325 11.35 -7.49 -2.85
N SER A 326 10.10 -7.44 -2.40
CA SER A 326 9.50 -8.49 -1.56
C SER A 326 8.03 -8.65 -1.88
N ASP A 327 7.59 -9.90 -1.89
CA ASP A 327 6.20 -10.33 -1.98
C ASP A 327 5.85 -11.28 -0.83
N VAL A 328 4.62 -11.82 -0.84
CA VAL A 328 4.13 -12.78 0.16
C VAL A 328 3.89 -14.14 -0.50
N PHE A 329 4.17 -15.21 0.24
CA PHE A 329 4.06 -16.58 -0.26
C PHE A 329 2.67 -17.19 -0.06
N TYR A 330 2.08 -17.66 -1.15
CA TYR A 330 0.93 -18.55 -1.14
C TYR A 330 1.32 -19.96 -0.71
N HIS A 331 0.48 -20.58 0.13
CA HIS A 331 0.82 -21.84 0.76
C HIS A 331 -0.37 -22.80 0.86
N SER A 332 -0.12 -23.99 1.41
CA SER A 332 -1.16 -24.98 1.73
C SER A 332 -2.00 -25.44 0.53
N GLY A 333 -1.43 -25.34 -0.68
CA GLY A 333 -2.04 -25.80 -1.92
C GLY A 333 -2.83 -24.75 -2.70
N GLU A 334 -2.75 -23.47 -2.33
CA GLU A 334 -3.19 -22.36 -3.20
C GLU A 334 -2.66 -22.56 -4.63
N PRO A 335 -3.45 -22.27 -5.67
CA PRO A 335 -3.05 -22.51 -7.05
C PRO A 335 -2.05 -21.48 -7.57
N TYR A 336 -1.85 -20.36 -6.85
CA TYR A 336 -1.03 -19.24 -7.28
C TYR A 336 0.46 -19.56 -7.20
N SER A 337 1.18 -19.13 -8.23
CA SER A 337 2.63 -19.19 -8.32
C SER A 337 3.28 -18.27 -7.28
N ASN A 338 4.40 -18.72 -6.72
CA ASN A 338 5.30 -17.92 -5.89
C ASN A 338 6.60 -17.57 -6.65
N GLU A 339 6.60 -17.68 -7.99
CA GLU A 339 7.74 -17.19 -8.77
C GLU A 339 7.84 -15.67 -8.60
N PRO A 340 9.00 -15.13 -8.18
CA PRO A 340 9.15 -13.71 -7.89
C PRO A 340 9.00 -12.87 -9.15
N TRP A 341 8.60 -11.60 -9.00
CA TRP A 341 8.58 -10.66 -10.13
C TRP A 341 10.00 -10.40 -10.63
N GLU A 342 10.18 -10.48 -11.95
CA GLU A 342 11.45 -10.18 -12.59
C GLU A 342 11.66 -8.66 -12.66
N MET A 343 12.87 -8.23 -12.33
CA MET A 343 13.28 -6.84 -12.38
C MET A 343 14.05 -6.55 -13.67
N THR A 344 13.67 -5.47 -14.35
CA THR A 344 14.36 -4.95 -15.52
C THR A 344 14.66 -3.47 -15.34
N VAL A 345 15.90 -3.07 -15.64
CA VAL A 345 16.32 -1.65 -15.69
C VAL A 345 16.56 -1.25 -17.13
N SER A 346 15.95 -0.15 -17.55
CA SER A 346 16.21 0.52 -18.82
C SER A 346 16.83 1.90 -18.59
N GLN A 347 17.00 2.69 -19.64
CA GLN A 347 17.44 4.09 -19.48
C GLN A 347 16.34 4.99 -18.91
N ASP A 348 15.07 4.62 -19.10
CA ASP A 348 13.92 5.48 -18.82
C ASP A 348 13.11 5.00 -17.61
N SER A 349 13.31 3.75 -17.15
CA SER A 349 12.55 3.18 -16.04
C SER A 349 13.21 1.96 -15.41
N ILE A 350 12.81 1.68 -14.17
CA ILE A 350 12.97 0.38 -13.51
C ILE A 350 11.59 -0.25 -13.32
N ARG A 351 11.47 -1.53 -13.67
CA ARG A 351 10.19 -2.25 -13.70
C ARG A 351 10.33 -3.61 -13.04
N TRP A 352 9.39 -3.96 -12.17
CA TRP A 352 9.20 -5.32 -11.66
C TRP A 352 7.91 -5.90 -12.21
N ALA A 353 7.94 -7.14 -12.72
CA ALA A 353 6.72 -7.80 -13.21
C ALA A 353 6.73 -9.32 -13.11
N GLY A 354 5.56 -9.88 -12.85
CA GLY A 354 5.30 -11.31 -13.01
C GLY A 354 4.84 -11.66 -14.42
N GLU A 355 4.51 -12.93 -14.67
CA GLU A 355 3.83 -13.35 -15.90
C GLU A 355 2.49 -12.61 -16.08
N THR A 356 2.08 -12.39 -17.33
CA THR A 356 0.78 -11.80 -17.65
C THR A 356 -0.36 -12.81 -17.44
N TYR A 357 -1.60 -12.32 -17.38
CA TYR A 357 -2.77 -13.19 -17.22
C TYR A 357 -2.96 -14.18 -18.38
N ASP A 358 -2.61 -13.77 -19.61
CA ASP A 358 -2.72 -14.62 -20.79
C ASP A 358 -1.65 -15.74 -20.81
N GLU A 359 -0.50 -15.50 -20.19
CA GLU A 359 0.57 -16.50 -20.03
C GLU A 359 0.22 -17.50 -18.93
N ASN A 360 -0.19 -16.99 -17.76
CA ASN A 360 -0.50 -17.81 -16.60
C ASN A 360 -1.56 -17.11 -15.72
N THR A 361 -2.80 -17.59 -15.74
CA THR A 361 -3.88 -17.03 -14.91
C THR A 361 -3.65 -17.19 -13.40
N ASN A 362 -2.74 -18.10 -13.02
CA ASN A 362 -2.30 -18.33 -11.65
C ASN A 362 -0.90 -17.73 -11.38
N ALA A 363 -0.41 -16.83 -12.23
CA ALA A 363 0.84 -16.12 -11.98
C ALA A 363 0.83 -15.43 -10.62
N ASN A 364 2.05 -15.16 -10.14
CA ASN A 364 2.27 -14.30 -9.01
C ASN A 364 1.81 -12.88 -9.38
N ALA A 365 0.71 -12.44 -8.77
CA ALA A 365 0.09 -11.16 -9.01
C ALA A 365 -0.25 -10.54 -7.65
N LEU A 366 -0.19 -9.21 -7.53
CA LEU A 366 -0.54 -8.52 -6.30
C LEU A 366 -2.06 -8.60 -6.06
N ARG A 367 -2.51 -9.68 -5.40
CA ARG A 367 -3.94 -9.98 -5.17
C ARG A 367 -4.47 -9.30 -3.92
N TRP A 368 -5.79 -9.32 -3.76
CA TRP A 368 -6.46 -8.71 -2.62
C TRP A 368 -5.89 -9.17 -1.26
N SER A 369 -5.88 -8.24 -0.31
CA SER A 369 -5.30 -8.40 1.03
C SER A 369 -3.84 -8.88 1.02
N THR A 370 -3.05 -8.38 0.05
CA THR A 370 -1.59 -8.59 0.00
C THR A 370 -0.86 -7.27 -0.31
N LEU A 371 0.40 -7.18 0.13
CA LEU A 371 1.26 -6.01 -0.03
C LEU A 371 2.61 -6.44 -0.58
N TYR A 372 3.09 -5.79 -1.65
CA TYR A 372 4.43 -5.95 -2.20
C TYR A 372 5.27 -4.69 -1.96
N ASN A 373 6.58 -4.87 -1.82
CA ASN A 373 7.53 -3.81 -1.60
C ASN A 373 8.49 -3.67 -2.78
N PHE A 374 8.83 -2.43 -3.11
CA PHE A 374 9.80 -2.07 -4.14
C PHE A 374 10.71 -0.98 -3.58
N SER A 375 12.02 -1.11 -3.78
CA SER A 375 12.95 -0.03 -3.47
C SER A 375 14.00 0.11 -4.55
N VAL A 376 14.43 1.36 -4.75
CA VAL A 376 15.57 1.71 -5.57
C VAL A 376 16.40 2.77 -4.84
N THR A 377 17.71 2.58 -4.79
CA THR A 377 18.66 3.62 -4.38
C THR A 377 19.29 4.22 -5.62
N THR A 378 19.26 5.54 -5.76
CA THR A 378 19.83 6.26 -6.91
C THR A 378 20.75 7.39 -6.49
N ASN A 379 21.50 7.91 -7.46
CA ASN A 379 22.35 9.10 -7.35
C ASN A 379 21.58 10.43 -7.56
N THR A 380 20.24 10.41 -7.60
CA THR A 380 19.42 11.55 -8.02
C THR A 380 18.39 11.88 -6.94
N PRO A 381 18.16 13.17 -6.61
CA PRO A 381 17.18 13.58 -5.60
C PRO A 381 15.74 13.34 -6.05
N PRO A 382 14.78 13.30 -5.10
CA PRO A 382 13.38 13.04 -5.41
C PRO A 382 12.68 14.25 -6.03
N MET A 383 11.84 13.95 -7.01
CA MET A 383 10.88 14.87 -7.59
C MET A 383 9.51 14.23 -7.70
N MET A 384 8.45 15.04 -7.71
CA MET A 384 7.12 14.53 -8.01
C MET A 384 7.06 14.05 -9.47
N GLY A 385 6.60 12.83 -9.65
CA GLY A 385 6.32 12.21 -10.93
C GLY A 385 5.23 11.16 -10.78
N GLU A 386 5.12 10.26 -11.74
CA GLU A 386 4.12 9.20 -11.71
C GLU A 386 4.78 7.82 -11.85
N VAL A 387 4.40 6.89 -10.98
CA VAL A 387 4.68 5.46 -11.16
C VAL A 387 3.50 4.80 -11.86
N GLU A 388 3.75 3.71 -12.58
CA GLU A 388 2.69 2.92 -13.23
C GLU A 388 2.47 1.59 -12.50
N LEU A 389 1.22 1.28 -12.20
CA LEU A 389 0.77 -0.05 -11.74
C LEU A 389 -0.03 -0.71 -12.87
N ALA A 390 0.58 -1.71 -13.53
CA ALA A 390 -0.13 -2.54 -14.49
C ALA A 390 -1.10 -3.49 -13.79
N LEU A 391 -2.30 -3.65 -14.33
CA LEU A 391 -3.32 -4.53 -13.79
C LEU A 391 -3.23 -5.93 -14.42
N PHE A 392 -3.42 -6.96 -13.59
CA PHE A 392 -3.20 -8.35 -14.01
C PHE A 392 -4.33 -8.90 -14.85
N ARG A 393 -5.57 -8.89 -14.33
CA ARG A 393 -6.71 -9.39 -15.10
C ARG A 393 -7.07 -8.41 -16.22
N PRO A 394 -7.55 -8.89 -17.37
CA PRO A 394 -8.01 -8.02 -18.46
C PRO A 394 -9.14 -7.08 -18.02
N GLY A 395 -9.16 -5.87 -18.58
CA GLY A 395 -10.21 -4.86 -18.35
C GLY A 395 -9.71 -3.46 -18.65
N THR A 396 -10.58 -2.45 -18.62
CA THR A 396 -10.19 -1.05 -18.89
C THR A 396 -10.26 -0.22 -17.60
N PRO A 397 -9.20 0.53 -17.24
CA PRO A 397 -7.90 0.60 -17.92
C PRO A 397 -7.05 -0.67 -17.70
N ASP A 398 -5.97 -0.84 -18.47
CA ASP A 398 -4.99 -1.94 -18.29
C ASP A 398 -3.93 -1.59 -17.24
N SER A 399 -3.75 -0.32 -16.91
CA SER A 399 -2.88 0.18 -15.85
C SER A 399 -3.43 1.46 -15.24
N VAL A 400 -2.85 1.89 -14.12
CA VAL A 400 -3.13 3.17 -13.46
C VAL A 400 -1.82 3.88 -13.13
N THR A 401 -1.80 5.21 -13.23
CA THR A 401 -0.67 6.04 -12.79
C THR A 401 -0.94 6.61 -11.40
N ILE A 402 0.12 6.74 -10.61
CA ILE A 402 0.04 7.21 -9.22
C ILE A 402 1.08 8.31 -9.01
N PRO A 403 0.68 9.51 -8.55
CA PRO A 403 1.62 10.59 -8.28
C PRO A 403 2.42 10.28 -7.02
N VAL A 404 3.74 10.17 -7.16
CA VAL A 404 4.66 9.85 -6.05
C VAL A 404 6.00 10.56 -6.27
N LEU A 405 6.89 10.49 -5.28
CA LEU A 405 8.28 10.89 -5.49
C LEU A 405 9.02 9.83 -6.31
N VAL A 406 9.76 10.24 -7.33
CA VAL A 406 10.53 9.38 -8.25
C VAL A 406 11.95 9.94 -8.45
N PRO A 407 12.93 9.13 -8.88
CA PRO A 407 14.29 9.57 -9.17
C PRO A 407 14.37 10.21 -10.55
N THR A 408 13.82 11.42 -10.66
CA THR A 408 14.03 12.28 -11.82
C THR A 408 14.79 13.52 -11.36
N PRO A 409 15.87 13.92 -12.06
CA PRO A 409 16.49 15.21 -11.78
C PRO A 409 15.42 16.28 -11.89
N ILE A 410 15.51 17.30 -11.05
CA ILE A 410 14.87 18.59 -11.38
C ILE A 410 15.21 18.88 -12.84
N ASP A 411 14.17 18.93 -13.68
CA ASP A 411 14.20 19.84 -14.82
C ASP A 411 14.37 21.20 -14.13
N GLU A 412 15.62 21.59 -13.87
CA GLU A 412 15.95 22.99 -13.64
C GLU A 412 15.17 23.69 -14.74
N PRO A 413 14.19 24.55 -14.41
CA PRO A 413 13.39 25.20 -15.43
C PRO A 413 14.38 25.70 -16.45
N THR A 414 14.24 25.29 -17.71
CA THR A 414 15.18 25.72 -18.76
C THR A 414 15.07 27.23 -18.80
N CYS A 415 15.93 27.87 -18.01
CA CYS A 415 15.82 29.28 -17.76
C CYS A 415 16.39 29.87 -19.01
N THR A 416 15.50 30.30 -19.89
CA THR A 416 15.87 30.65 -21.26
C THR A 416 16.83 31.83 -21.17
N GLY A 417 18.12 31.57 -21.37
CA GLY A 417 19.17 32.57 -21.17
C GLY A 417 20.07 32.37 -19.94
N ASP A 418 19.88 31.35 -19.10
CA ASP A 418 20.86 30.89 -18.11
C ASP A 418 21.82 29.92 -18.79
N LEU A 419 22.91 30.47 -19.31
CA LEU A 419 23.88 29.74 -20.13
C LEU A 419 24.98 29.09 -19.29
N ASP A 420 25.11 29.46 -18.00
CA ASP A 420 26.05 28.83 -17.07
C ASP A 420 25.40 27.88 -16.05
N GLY A 421 24.07 27.76 -16.05
CA GLY A 421 23.30 26.82 -15.25
C GLY A 421 23.29 27.17 -13.76
N THR A 422 23.33 28.47 -13.45
CA THR A 422 23.41 28.97 -12.06
C THR A 422 22.06 29.22 -11.40
N GLY A 423 20.96 29.12 -12.16
CA GLY A 423 19.59 29.43 -11.71
C GLY A 423 19.27 30.93 -11.74
N THR A 424 20.11 31.76 -12.36
CA THR A 424 19.90 33.21 -12.49
C THR A 424 20.45 33.74 -13.82
N VAL A 425 19.59 34.28 -14.68
CA VAL A 425 20.04 34.98 -15.90
C VAL A 425 20.62 36.34 -15.54
N ASN A 426 21.93 36.49 -15.75
CA ASN A 426 22.67 37.68 -15.37
C ASN A 426 23.74 38.07 -16.41
N VAL A 427 24.69 38.90 -15.97
CA VAL A 427 25.74 39.42 -16.85
C VAL A 427 26.71 38.34 -17.32
N LEU A 428 26.88 37.26 -16.56
CA LEU A 428 27.73 36.14 -16.96
C LEU A 428 27.12 35.42 -18.17
N ASP A 429 25.80 35.20 -18.18
CA ASP A 429 25.10 34.60 -19.31
C ASP A 429 25.13 35.49 -20.55
N LEU A 430 24.95 36.80 -20.36
CA LEU A 430 25.11 37.75 -21.46
C LEU A 430 26.51 37.65 -22.10
N LEU A 431 27.56 37.46 -21.29
CA LEU A 431 28.91 37.31 -21.81
C LEU A 431 29.07 35.98 -22.57
N LEU A 432 28.47 34.90 -22.09
CA LEU A 432 28.46 33.60 -22.79
C LEU A 432 27.70 33.66 -24.12
N LEU A 433 26.59 34.40 -24.17
CA LEU A 433 25.85 34.64 -25.40
C LEU A 433 26.69 35.42 -26.41
N LEU A 434 27.34 36.50 -25.97
CA LEU A 434 28.18 37.32 -26.83
C LEU A 434 29.47 36.61 -27.28
N GLU A 435 29.98 35.66 -26.51
CA GLU A 435 31.11 34.81 -26.91
C GLU A 435 30.76 33.92 -28.11
N ASN A 436 29.50 33.50 -28.20
CA ASN A 436 29.00 32.62 -29.27
C ASN A 436 28.35 33.38 -30.44
N TRP A 437 28.56 34.71 -30.54
CA TRP A 437 27.90 35.54 -31.55
C TRP A 437 28.20 35.12 -33.00
N GLY A 438 27.15 34.92 -33.78
CA GLY A 438 27.23 34.45 -35.17
C GLY A 438 26.68 33.04 -35.35
N ARG A 439 27.12 32.34 -36.41
CA ARG A 439 26.56 31.03 -36.75
C ARG A 439 26.87 30.02 -35.65
N CYS A 440 25.81 29.41 -35.11
CA CYS A 440 25.90 28.45 -34.01
C CYS A 440 24.73 27.47 -34.15
N GLU A 441 24.93 26.38 -34.89
CA GLU A 441 23.88 25.37 -35.10
C GLU A 441 23.84 24.42 -33.91
N GLY A 442 22.79 24.55 -33.08
CA GLY A 442 22.53 23.64 -31.95
C GLY A 442 23.39 23.90 -30.72
N CYS A 443 23.79 25.15 -30.48
CA CYS A 443 24.44 25.55 -29.22
C CYS A 443 23.44 26.25 -28.30
N ASP A 444 23.75 26.25 -27.00
CA ASP A 444 22.84 26.74 -25.97
C ASP A 444 22.58 28.26 -26.05
N ALA A 445 23.45 29.02 -26.71
CA ALA A 445 23.31 30.46 -26.91
C ALA A 445 22.32 30.85 -28.04
N ASP A 446 21.90 29.91 -28.90
CA ASP A 446 20.91 30.10 -29.98
C ASP A 446 19.49 29.90 -29.43
N LEU A 447 19.07 30.85 -28.59
CA LEU A 447 17.84 30.77 -27.79
C LEU A 447 16.56 30.72 -28.64
N ASP A 448 16.57 31.24 -29.87
CA ASP A 448 15.42 31.16 -30.79
C ASP A 448 15.47 29.99 -31.80
N GLY A 449 16.55 29.20 -31.78
CA GLY A 449 16.76 28.05 -32.64
C GLY A 449 16.93 28.41 -34.14
N SER A 450 17.33 29.64 -34.46
CA SER A 450 17.52 30.09 -35.85
C SER A 450 18.81 29.57 -36.50
N GLY A 451 19.69 28.93 -35.73
CA GLY A 451 21.02 28.47 -36.13
C GLY A 451 22.06 29.60 -36.15
N THR A 452 21.77 30.76 -35.54
CA THR A 452 22.67 31.93 -35.51
C THR A 452 22.38 32.80 -34.28
N VAL A 453 23.32 32.86 -33.35
CA VAL A 453 23.28 33.77 -32.21
C VAL A 453 23.39 35.21 -32.69
N ASN A 454 22.33 35.98 -32.49
CA ASN A 454 22.23 37.34 -32.94
C ASN A 454 21.42 38.21 -31.95
N VAL A 455 20.94 39.36 -32.41
CA VAL A 455 20.21 40.30 -31.57
C VAL A 455 18.89 39.74 -31.05
N PHE A 456 18.27 38.77 -31.73
CA PHE A 456 17.04 38.13 -31.27
C PHE A 456 17.29 37.25 -30.03
N ASP A 457 18.39 36.51 -30.00
CA ASP A 457 18.81 35.74 -28.82
C ASP A 457 19.18 36.66 -27.64
N LEU A 458 19.88 37.76 -27.92
CA LEU A 458 20.18 38.77 -26.90
C LEU A 458 18.89 39.33 -26.26
N LEU A 459 17.85 39.56 -27.08
CA LEU A 459 16.57 40.06 -26.56
C LEU A 459 15.85 39.00 -25.72
N LEU A 460 15.90 37.72 -26.11
CA LEU A 460 15.37 36.61 -25.31
C LEU A 460 16.09 36.46 -23.98
N LEU A 461 17.43 36.57 -23.96
CA LEU A 461 18.20 36.53 -22.71
C LEU A 461 17.82 37.68 -21.78
N LEU A 462 17.67 38.90 -22.31
CA LEU A 462 17.29 40.07 -21.50
C LEU A 462 15.83 40.01 -21.02
N GLU A 463 14.94 39.35 -21.75
CA GLU A 463 13.53 39.14 -21.36
C GLU A 463 13.43 38.25 -20.11
N ASN A 464 14.38 37.33 -19.94
CA ASN A 464 14.44 36.38 -18.82
C ASN A 464 15.41 36.81 -17.71
N TRP A 465 15.84 38.09 -17.67
CA TRP A 465 16.84 38.56 -16.71
C TRP A 465 16.38 38.48 -15.24
N GLY A 466 17.15 37.80 -14.39
CA GLY A 466 16.85 37.64 -12.97
C GLY A 466 16.92 36.18 -12.51
N ASP A 467 16.45 35.93 -11.30
CA ASP A 467 16.37 34.57 -10.75
C ASP A 467 15.30 33.78 -11.51
N CYS A 468 15.59 32.50 -11.74
CA CYS A 468 14.70 31.57 -12.41
C CYS A 468 13.71 31.01 -11.38
N ASP A 469 12.50 31.58 -11.29
CA ASP A 469 11.42 31.18 -10.37
C ASP A 469 10.50 30.09 -10.96
#